data_AF-A0A940T959-F1
#
_entry.id   AF-A0A940T959-F1
#
_cell.length_a   1.000
_cell.length_b   1.000
_cell.length_c   1.000
_cell.angle_alpha   90.00
_cell.angle_beta   90.00
_cell.angle_gamma   90.00
#
_symmetry.space_group_name_H-M   'P 1'
#
loop_
_entity.id
_entity.type
_entity.pdbx_description
1 polymer ?
#
loop_
_entity_poly.entity_id
_entity_poly.type
_entity_poly.pdbx_seq_one_letter_code
_entity_poly.pdbx_strand_id
1 'polypeptide(L)'
;MKVLIRETLRTVGVNIYGADGQLHTKDFFEKYFSDTDGAYPTLPEEQEEFETEAEWTIITEADFKHLAENLAHIQNAIDGVQEKIENGDSRAEYTFNSDCFLI
;
A
#
# COMPACT_ATOMS: atom_id res chain seq x y z
N MET A 1 -4.42 7.77 1.69
CA MET A 1 -4.46 7.47 3.15
C MET A 1 -3.19 7.97 3.79
N LYS A 2 -3.23 8.43 5.04
CA LYS A 2 -2.02 8.82 5.79
C LYS A 2 -1.60 7.72 6.76
N VAL A 3 -0.29 7.48 6.87
CA VAL A 3 0.30 6.47 7.75
C VAL A 3 1.35 7.12 8.65
N LEU A 4 1.30 6.86 9.95
CA LEU A 4 2.30 7.24 10.93
C LEU A 4 3.39 6.16 11.00
N ILE A 5 4.64 6.58 10.99
CA ILE A 5 5.78 5.70 11.30
C ILE A 5 6.19 6.00 12.75
N ARG A 6 5.81 5.13 13.68
CA ARG A 6 5.89 5.39 15.12
C ARG A 6 7.32 5.65 15.60
N GLU A 7 8.30 4.89 15.10
CA GLU A 7 9.71 5.04 15.45
C GLU A 7 10.26 6.45 15.16
N THR A 8 9.81 7.09 14.08
CA THR A 8 10.33 8.39 13.62
C THR A 8 9.34 9.54 13.80
N LEU A 9 8.10 9.24 14.24
CA LEU A 9 6.96 10.15 14.31
C LEU A 9 6.66 10.87 12.98
N ARG A 10 7.05 10.27 11.86
CA ARG A 10 6.81 10.82 10.53
C ARG A 10 5.46 10.34 10.00
N THR A 11 4.68 11.26 9.46
CA THR A 11 3.44 10.92 8.74
C THR A 11 3.68 10.96 7.22
N VAL A 12 3.28 9.91 6.53
CA VAL A 12 3.48 9.73 5.08
C VAL A 12 2.16 9.44 4.38
N GLY A 13 2.01 9.94 3.15
CA GLY A 13 0.87 9.61 2.30
C GLY A 13 1.11 8.32 1.53
N VAL A 14 0.16 7.40 1.59
CA VAL A 14 0.17 6.14 0.82
C VAL A 14 -1.07 6.09 -0.06
N ASN A 15 -0.85 5.87 -1.35
CA ASN A 15 -1.90 5.74 -2.36
C ASN A 15 -1.64 4.48 -3.17
N ILE A 16 -2.56 3.52 -3.11
CA ILE A 16 -2.53 2.27 -3.86
C ILE A 16 -3.78 2.25 -4.73
N TYR A 17 -3.59 2.08 -6.03
CA TYR A 17 -4.67 2.06 -7.01
C TYR A 17 -4.90 0.64 -7.53
N GLY A 18 -6.16 0.28 -7.71
CA GLY A 18 -6.56 -0.97 -8.35
C GLY A 18 -6.50 -0.88 -9.87
N ALA A 19 -6.69 -2.01 -10.55
CA ALA A 19 -6.75 -2.07 -12.01
C ALA A 19 -7.95 -1.31 -12.63
N ASP A 20 -8.94 -0.98 -11.80
CA ASP A 20 -10.08 -0.11 -12.11
C ASP A 20 -9.72 1.39 -12.06
N GLY A 21 -8.48 1.74 -11.69
CA GLY A 21 -8.02 3.10 -11.50
C GLY A 21 -8.55 3.77 -10.23
N GLN A 22 -9.24 3.03 -9.35
CA GLN A 22 -9.79 3.56 -8.11
C GLN A 22 -8.79 3.41 -6.96
N LEU A 23 -8.93 4.24 -5.93
CA LEU A 23 -8.06 4.21 -4.75
C LEU A 23 -8.52 3.08 -3.81
N HIS A 24 -7.64 2.13 -3.55
CA HIS A 24 -7.89 0.94 -2.72
C HIS A 24 -6.95 0.82 -1.52
N THR A 25 -6.25 1.91 -1.13
CA THR A 25 -5.24 1.86 -0.05
C THR A 25 -5.79 1.32 1.27
N LYS A 26 -7.00 1.73 1.66
CA LYS A 26 -7.59 1.33 2.94
C LYS A 26 -7.87 -0.17 2.96
N ASP A 27 -8.56 -0.68 1.94
CA ASP A 27 -8.87 -2.10 1.77
C ASP A 27 -7.59 -2.96 1.73
N PHE A 28 -6.53 -2.45 1.09
CA PHE A 28 -5.24 -3.13 1.08
C PHE A 28 -4.66 -3.26 2.50
N PHE A 29 -4.62 -2.18 3.27
CA PHE A 29 -4.07 -2.21 4.62
C PHE A 29 -4.91 -3.08 5.56
N GLU A 30 -6.24 -2.97 5.49
CA GLU A 30 -7.13 -3.81 6.30
C GLU A 30 -6.95 -5.30 6.01
N LYS A 31 -6.73 -5.70 4.75
CA LYS A 31 -6.50 -7.11 4.39
C LYS A 31 -5.09 -7.60 4.67
N TYR A 32 -4.07 -6.78 4.39
CA TYR A 32 -2.67 -7.21 4.46
C TYR A 32 -2.12 -7.17 5.88
N PHE A 33 -2.59 -6.22 6.68
CA PHE A 33 -2.13 -6.02 8.05
C PHE A 33 -3.13 -6.49 9.12
N SER A 34 -4.24 -7.14 8.76
CA SER A 34 -5.22 -7.67 9.74
C SER A 34 -4.59 -8.59 10.78
N ASP A 35 -3.54 -9.32 10.40
CA ASP A 35 -2.90 -10.36 11.23
C ASP A 35 -1.40 -10.08 11.46
N THR A 36 -0.96 -8.81 11.39
CA THR A 36 0.46 -8.45 11.52
C THR A 36 0.71 -7.58 12.76
N ASP A 37 1.68 -7.96 13.61
CA ASP A 37 2.03 -7.20 14.81
C ASP A 37 2.76 -5.86 14.52
N GLY A 38 3.22 -5.64 13.28
CA GLY A 38 4.01 -4.47 12.87
C GLY A 38 3.21 -3.24 12.42
N ALA A 39 1.89 -3.37 12.24
CA ALA A 39 1.04 -2.27 11.81
C ALA A 39 -0.38 -2.40 12.36
N TYR A 40 -1.02 -1.27 12.69
CA TYR A 40 -2.37 -1.24 13.25
C TYR A 40 -3.08 0.09 12.93
N PRO A 41 -4.42 0.17 13.01
CA PRO A 41 -5.14 1.44 12.87
C PRO A 41 -4.70 2.43 13.96
N THR A 42 -4.37 3.66 13.58
CA THR A 42 -3.89 4.67 14.55
C THR A 42 -4.94 4.91 15.63
N LEU A 43 -4.53 4.87 16.89
CA LEU A 43 -5.43 5.08 18.01
C LEU A 43 -5.76 6.57 18.17
N PRO A 44 -6.96 6.94 18.66
CA PRO A 44 -7.32 8.33 18.91
C PRO A 44 -6.34 9.04 19.86
N GLU A 45 -5.86 8.35 20.90
CA GLU A 45 -4.83 8.90 21.80
C GLU A 45 -3.52 9.23 21.08
N GLU A 46 -3.09 8.42 20.11
CA GLU A 46 -1.87 8.67 19.33
C GLU A 46 -2.05 9.80 18.32
N GLN A 47 -3.25 9.96 17.76
CA GLN A 47 -3.58 11.10 16.90
C GLN A 47 -3.48 12.43 17.67
N GLU A 48 -3.96 12.45 18.92
CA GLU A 48 -3.86 13.61 19.79
C GLU A 48 -2.42 13.83 20.28
N GLU A 49 -1.75 12.79 20.80
CA GLU A 49 -0.40 12.87 21.35
C GLU A 49 0.64 13.30 20.31
N PHE A 50 0.55 12.76 19.10
CA PHE A 50 1.52 13.02 18.02
C PHE A 50 1.03 14.07 17.02
N GLU A 51 -0.11 14.73 17.29
CA GLU A 51 -0.72 15.74 16.43
C GLU A 51 -0.80 15.28 14.95
N THR A 52 -1.24 14.04 14.73
CA THR A 52 -1.26 13.42 13.41
C THR A 52 -2.67 13.09 12.93
N GLU A 53 -2.87 13.23 11.62
CA GLU A 53 -4.08 12.79 10.91
C GLU A 53 -3.90 11.40 10.29
N ALA A 54 -2.92 10.62 10.75
CA ALA A 54 -2.68 9.28 10.25
C ALA A 54 -3.83 8.33 10.59
N GLU A 55 -4.24 7.53 9.62
CA GLU A 55 -5.30 6.53 9.75
C GLU A 55 -4.73 5.17 10.19
N TRP A 56 -3.46 4.92 9.87
CA TRP A 56 -2.72 3.71 10.24
C TRP A 56 -1.37 4.06 10.83
N THR A 57 -0.86 3.19 11.69
CA THR A 57 0.45 3.27 12.31
C THR A 57 1.27 2.04 11.95
N ILE A 58 2.49 2.27 11.50
CA ILE A 58 3.54 1.25 11.30
C ILE A 58 4.59 1.48 12.37
N ILE A 59 4.99 0.42 13.07
CA ILE A 59 5.82 0.55 14.28
C ILE A 59 7.24 1.03 13.92
N THR A 60 7.88 0.42 12.92
CA THR A 60 9.29 0.72 12.57
C THR A 60 9.45 1.33 11.18
N GLU A 61 10.52 2.11 10.99
CA GLU A 61 10.92 2.60 9.67
C GLU A 61 11.33 1.45 8.74
N ALA A 62 11.85 0.34 9.29
CA ALA A 62 12.20 -0.84 8.52
C ALA A 62 10.97 -1.53 7.91
N ASP A 63 9.90 -1.70 8.70
CA ASP A 63 8.63 -2.25 8.21
C ASP A 63 8.03 -1.35 7.12
N PHE A 64 8.09 -0.03 7.31
CA PHE A 64 7.64 0.92 6.29
C PHE A 64 8.47 0.82 5.00
N LYS A 65 9.79 0.68 5.10
CA LYS A 65 10.66 0.51 3.92
C LYS A 65 10.33 -0.78 3.17
N HIS A 66 10.10 -1.88 3.87
CA HIS A 66 9.68 -3.13 3.23
C HIS A 66 8.34 -2.99 2.52
N LEU A 67 7.36 -2.30 3.11
CA LEU A 67 6.11 -1.97 2.43
C LEU A 67 6.37 -1.13 1.18
N ALA A 68 7.17 -0.07 1.27
CA ALA A 68 7.47 0.82 0.15
C ALA A 68 8.17 0.08 -1.01
N GLU A 69 9.12 -0.82 -0.70
CA GLU A 69 9.79 -1.67 -1.68
C GLU A 69 8.79 -2.61 -2.38
N ASN A 70 7.91 -3.26 -1.61
CA ASN A 70 6.89 -4.14 -2.18
C ASN A 70 5.90 -3.37 -3.08
N LEU A 71 5.46 -2.19 -2.64
CA LEU A 71 4.59 -1.33 -3.46
C LEU A 71 5.29 -0.87 -4.74
N ALA A 72 6.59 -0.55 -4.68
CA ALA A 72 7.38 -0.21 -5.87
C ALA A 72 7.49 -1.38 -6.84
N HIS A 73 7.68 -2.61 -6.34
CA HIS A 73 7.68 -3.81 -7.21
C HIS A 73 6.32 -4.05 -7.87
N ILE A 74 5.22 -3.87 -7.14
CA ILE A 74 3.86 -4.00 -7.69
C ILE A 74 3.64 -2.94 -8.77
N GLN A 75 3.99 -1.68 -8.51
CA GLN A 75 3.84 -0.60 -9.49
C GLN A 75 4.67 -0.85 -10.75
N ASN A 76 5.93 -1.27 -10.60
CA ASN A 76 6.79 -1.62 -11.73
C ASN A 76 6.21 -2.78 -12.56
N ALA A 77 5.58 -3.77 -11.93
CA ALA A 77 4.92 -4.86 -12.64
C ALA A 77 3.70 -4.36 -13.43
N ILE A 78 2.88 -3.48 -12.84
CA ILE A 78 1.73 -2.85 -13.51
C ILE A 78 2.19 -2.01 -14.69
N ASP A 79 3.21 -1.16 -14.51
CA ASP A 79 3.77 -0.31 -15.56
C ASP A 79 4.34 -1.14 -16.71
N GLY A 80 5.04 -2.24 -16.39
CA GLY A 80 5.56 -3.17 -17.38
C GLY A 80 4.47 -3.88 -18.20
N VAL A 81 3.32 -4.20 -17.59
CA VAL A 81 2.16 -4.73 -18.34
C VAL A 81 1.53 -3.66 -19.22
N GLN A 82 1.36 -2.45 -18.71
CA GLN A 82 0.82 -1.34 -19.47
C GLN A 82 1.68 -1.06 -20.72
N GLU A 83 3.01 -1.06 -20.59
CA GLU A 83 3.94 -0.92 -21.71
C GLU A 83 3.76 -2.03 -22.77
N LYS A 84 3.58 -3.28 -22.34
CA LYS A 84 3.34 -4.39 -23.28
C LYS A 84 2.01 -4.23 -24.01
N ILE A 85 0.94 -3.87 -23.31
CA ILE A 85 -0.37 -3.60 -23.93
C ILE A 85 -0.27 -2.48 -24.96
N GLU A 86 0.46 -1.39 -24.65
CA GLU A 86 0.71 -0.30 -25.60
C GLU A 86 1.51 -0.74 -26.83
N ASN A 87 2.37 -1.73 -26.68
CA ASN A 87 3.13 -2.36 -27.77
C ASN A 87 2.35 -3.45 -28.54
N GLY A 88 1.06 -3.62 -28.27
CA GLY A 88 0.15 -4.47 -29.04
C GLY A 88 -0.22 -5.80 -28.39
N ASP A 89 0.16 -6.02 -27.13
CA ASP A 89 -0.20 -7.22 -26.39
C ASP A 89 -1.67 -7.20 -25.94
N SER A 90 -2.28 -8.38 -25.85
CA SER A 90 -3.69 -8.48 -25.45
C SER A 90 -3.84 -8.38 -23.93
N ARG A 91 -4.68 -7.44 -23.47
CA ARG A 91 -5.03 -7.30 -22.05
C ARG A 91 -5.65 -8.57 -21.44
N ALA A 92 -6.18 -9.47 -22.28
CA ALA A 92 -6.76 -10.76 -21.84
C ALA A 92 -5.70 -11.78 -21.37
N GLU A 93 -4.41 -11.53 -21.65
CA GLU A 93 -3.31 -12.41 -21.24
C GLU A 93 -2.78 -12.09 -19.83
N TYR A 94 -3.18 -10.95 -19.27
CA TYR A 94 -2.76 -10.50 -17.95
C TYR A 94 -3.91 -10.67 -16.96
N THR A 95 -3.74 -11.53 -15.97
CA THR A 95 -4.76 -11.78 -14.95
C THR A 95 -4.21 -11.50 -13.57
N PHE A 96 -4.93 -10.69 -12.79
CA PHE A 96 -4.65 -10.61 -11.36
C PHE A 96 -5.24 -11.85 -10.69
N ASN A 97 -4.43 -12.58 -9.92
CA ASN A 97 -4.96 -13.67 -9.11
C ASN A 97 -5.82 -13.11 -7.96
N SER A 98 -6.54 -14.00 -7.26
CA SER A 98 -7.39 -13.66 -6.11
C SER A 98 -6.67 -12.92 -4.99
N ASP A 99 -5.34 -12.97 -4.99
CA ASP A 99 -4.47 -12.42 -3.95
C ASP A 99 -3.80 -11.11 -4.43
N CYS A 100 -4.32 -10.49 -5.50
CA CYS A 100 -3.87 -9.23 -6.09
C CYS A 100 -2.43 -9.25 -6.66
N PHE A 101 -1.86 -10.43 -6.91
CA PHE A 101 -0.63 -10.54 -7.69
C PHE A 101 -0.96 -10.57 -9.18
N LEU A 102 -0.22 -9.76 -9.95
CA LEU A 102 -0.26 -9.80 -11.40
C LEU A 102 0.46 -11.07 -11.89
N ILE A 103 -0.26 -11.94 -12.60
CA ILE A 103 0.26 -13.16 -13.24
C ILE A 103 0.16 -13.01 -14.76
#